data_AF-A0A9C9NFD5-F1
#
_entry.id   AF-A0A9C9NFD5-F1
#
_cell.length_a   1.000
_cell.length_b   1.000
_cell.length_c   1.000
_cell.angle_alpha   90.00
_cell.angle_beta   90.00
_cell.angle_gamma   90.00
#
_symmetry.space_group_name_H-M   'P 1'
#
loop_
_entity.id
_entity.type
_entity.pdbx_description
1 polymer ?
#
loop_
_entity_poly.entity_id
_entity_poly.type
_entity_poly.pdbx_seq_one_letter_code
_entity_poly.pdbx_strand_id
1 'polypeptide(L)'
;MPQFDAIRKPDLATGRKRAFKKYHTTMFAFLPFLRQSVVPLPMELSPMPRRSLEERLESELARRQKADAKVRALKTRQAKVELQRQKRREALIGQLVLARSAENGRGAKNLRSWLARELDRYLTRDTDRVLMAEFLPPVSAPPAADIAGAATKPTGR
;
A
#
# COMPACT_ATOMS: atom_id res chain seq x y z
N MET A 1 -17.83 -34.06 23.59
CA MET A 1 -16.36 -34.05 23.46
C MET A 1 -15.96 -34.75 22.17
N PRO A 2 -15.53 -34.02 21.13
CA PRO A 2 -14.61 -34.57 20.15
C PRO A 2 -13.20 -33.97 20.35
N GLN A 3 -12.23 -34.87 20.44
CA GLN A 3 -10.80 -34.59 20.53
C GLN A 3 -10.31 -33.92 19.24
N PHE A 4 -9.53 -32.84 19.37
CA PHE A 4 -8.79 -32.26 18.26
C PHE A 4 -7.46 -33.01 18.08
N ASP A 5 -7.38 -33.77 17.00
CA ASP A 5 -6.16 -34.40 16.54
C ASP A 5 -5.11 -33.35 16.11
N ALA A 6 -3.91 -33.57 16.62
CA ALA A 6 -2.60 -33.36 16.02
C ALA A 6 -2.40 -32.19 15.04
N ILE A 7 -1.64 -31.21 15.53
CA ILE A 7 -0.80 -30.28 14.77
C ILE A 7 0.02 -31.04 13.72
N ARG A 8 -0.34 -30.92 12.43
CA ARG A 8 0.48 -31.39 11.30
C ARG A 8 0.93 -30.18 10.47
N LYS A 9 2.24 -29.91 10.52
CA LYS A 9 2.94 -28.91 9.71
C LYS A 9 2.74 -29.23 8.22
N PRO A 10 2.53 -28.24 7.33
CA PRO A 10 2.65 -28.49 5.90
C PRO A 10 4.13 -28.61 5.52
N ASP A 11 4.45 -29.82 5.08
CA ASP A 11 5.63 -30.21 4.33
C ASP A 11 5.62 -29.51 2.96
N LEU A 12 6.70 -28.77 2.65
CA LEU A 12 6.99 -28.26 1.31
C LEU A 12 8.43 -28.65 0.94
N ALA A 13 8.72 -29.95 1.06
CA ALA A 13 9.74 -30.59 0.26
C ALA A 13 9.20 -30.86 -1.16
N THR A 14 9.54 -30.00 -2.11
CA THR A 14 9.49 -30.36 -3.54
C THR A 14 10.78 -29.92 -4.19
N GLY A 15 11.54 -30.93 -4.62
CA GLY A 15 12.93 -30.83 -5.01
C GLY A 15 13.14 -30.13 -6.35
N ARG A 16 14.09 -29.21 -6.36
CA ARG A 16 14.84 -28.81 -7.54
C ARG A 16 16.32 -29.08 -7.27
N LYS A 17 16.73 -30.33 -7.50
CA LYS A 17 18.15 -30.69 -7.56
C LYS A 17 18.75 -30.04 -8.80
N ARG A 18 19.38 -28.87 -8.64
CA ARG A 18 20.29 -28.35 -9.67
C ARG A 18 21.66 -28.97 -9.43
N ALA A 19 22.07 -29.77 -10.41
CA ALA A 19 23.31 -30.51 -10.42
C ALA A 19 24.51 -29.57 -10.17
N PHE A 20 25.26 -29.88 -9.11
CA PHE A 20 26.55 -29.28 -8.81
C PHE A 20 27.57 -29.87 -9.78
N LYS A 21 27.78 -29.21 -10.91
CA LYS A 21 28.77 -29.65 -11.90
C LYS A 21 30.15 -29.27 -11.37
N LYS A 22 30.82 -30.24 -10.76
CA LYS A 22 32.27 -30.25 -10.55
C LYS A 22 32.93 -30.07 -11.91
N TYR A 23 33.62 -28.95 -12.11
CA TYR A 23 34.67 -28.88 -13.10
C TYR A 23 36.00 -28.97 -12.36
N HIS A 24 36.69 -30.07 -12.65
CA HIS A 24 38.06 -30.33 -12.25
C HIS A 24 38.96 -29.17 -12.64
N THR A 25 39.66 -28.64 -11.65
CA THR A 25 40.96 -28.01 -11.83
C THR A 25 41.91 -29.08 -12.33
N THR A 26 42.34 -28.97 -13.59
CA THR A 26 43.46 -29.75 -14.10
C THR A 26 44.27 -28.85 -15.02
N MET A 27 45.50 -28.58 -14.56
CA MET A 27 46.73 -28.38 -15.32
C MET A 27 46.64 -27.56 -16.61
N PHE A 28 47.17 -26.34 -16.56
CA PHE A 28 48.09 -25.89 -17.61
C PHE A 28 49.38 -25.37 -16.98
N ALA A 29 50.42 -26.17 -17.15
CA ALA A 29 51.79 -25.86 -16.81
C ALA A 29 52.39 -24.99 -17.93
N PHE A 30 53.08 -23.93 -17.49
CA PHE A 30 54.45 -23.55 -17.90
C PHE A 30 54.75 -23.01 -19.32
N LEU A 31 55.51 -21.90 -19.29
CA LEU A 31 56.43 -21.30 -20.30
C LEU A 31 55.88 -20.25 -21.28
N PRO A 32 56.72 -19.27 -21.71
CA PRO A 32 57.57 -18.42 -20.90
C PRO A 32 57.40 -16.93 -21.23
N PHE A 33 57.61 -16.11 -20.21
CA PHE A 33 57.85 -14.69 -20.29
C PHE A 33 59.20 -14.43 -20.97
N LEU A 34 59.21 -13.91 -22.21
CA LEU A 34 60.37 -13.25 -22.80
C LEU A 34 59.93 -12.18 -23.83
N ARG A 35 60.28 -10.95 -23.48
CA ARG A 35 60.95 -9.96 -24.34
C ARG A 35 60.13 -9.23 -25.42
N GLN A 36 59.74 -8.01 -25.03
CA GLN A 36 60.08 -6.76 -25.72
C GLN A 36 59.25 -6.34 -26.94
N SER A 37 58.36 -5.37 -26.71
CA SER A 37 58.32 -4.16 -27.51
C SER A 37 57.97 -2.97 -26.61
N VAL A 38 58.94 -2.07 -26.46
CA VAL A 38 58.69 -0.71 -26.02
C VAL A 38 57.83 -0.09 -27.12
N VAL A 39 56.54 0.09 -26.85
CA VAL A 39 55.67 0.88 -27.72
C VAL A 39 56.02 2.35 -27.46
N PRO A 40 56.49 3.11 -28.46
CA PRO A 40 56.73 4.53 -28.28
C PRO A 40 55.38 5.22 -28.03
N LEU A 41 55.31 6.06 -27.00
CA LEU A 41 54.19 6.97 -26.77
C LEU A 41 53.99 7.85 -28.01
N PRO A 42 52.85 7.77 -28.72
CA PRO A 42 52.42 8.93 -29.48
C PRO A 42 51.97 9.97 -28.46
N MET A 43 52.78 11.03 -28.35
CA MET A 43 52.33 12.36 -27.98
C MET A 43 51.27 12.82 -28.98
N GLU A 44 50.08 12.27 -28.88
CA GLU A 44 48.88 12.80 -29.47
C GLU A 44 48.04 13.24 -28.26
N LEU A 45 47.88 14.55 -28.11
CA LEU A 45 46.76 15.13 -27.38
C LEU A 45 45.50 14.62 -28.07
N SER A 46 45.10 13.38 -27.75
CA SER A 46 43.84 12.83 -28.18
C SER A 46 42.79 13.86 -27.76
N PRO A 47 42.01 14.42 -28.69
CA PRO A 47 40.98 15.36 -28.30
C PRO A 47 40.06 14.59 -27.37
N MET A 48 40.12 14.93 -26.07
CA MET A 48 39.19 14.46 -25.06
C MET A 48 37.81 14.40 -25.74
N PRO A 49 37.01 13.32 -25.61
CA PRO A 49 35.65 13.29 -26.14
C PRO A 49 34.83 14.30 -25.32
N ARG A 50 35.01 15.57 -25.68
CA ARG A 50 34.24 16.72 -25.25
C ARG A 50 32.95 16.59 -26.03
N ARG A 51 32.07 15.69 -25.59
CA ARG A 51 30.64 15.89 -25.81
C ARG A 51 30.38 17.38 -25.72
N SER A 52 29.74 17.96 -26.73
CA SER A 52 29.46 19.40 -26.75
C SER A 52 28.83 19.78 -25.40
N LEU A 53 29.07 21.00 -24.92
CA LEU A 53 28.51 21.44 -23.62
C LEU A 53 26.99 21.19 -23.56
N GLU A 54 26.32 21.29 -24.70
CA GLU A 54 24.92 20.94 -24.93
C GLU A 54 24.63 19.45 -24.69
N GLU A 55 25.36 18.53 -25.32
CA GLU A 55 25.17 17.08 -25.15
C GLU A 55 25.39 16.65 -23.68
N ARG A 56 26.33 17.30 -22.97
CA ARG A 56 26.51 17.09 -21.52
C ARG A 56 25.29 17.55 -20.73
N LEU A 57 24.75 18.74 -21.02
CA LEU A 57 23.56 19.28 -20.35
C LEU A 57 22.35 18.36 -20.57
N GLU A 58 22.12 17.92 -21.82
CA GLU A 58 21.05 16.99 -22.16
C GLU A 58 21.18 15.66 -21.39
N SER A 59 22.39 15.12 -21.30
CA SER A 59 22.64 13.89 -20.57
C SER A 59 22.33 14.03 -19.06
N GLU A 60 22.64 15.19 -18.47
CA GLU A 60 22.36 15.47 -17.06
C GLU A 60 20.87 15.74 -16.82
N LEU A 61 20.20 16.47 -17.72
CA LEU A 61 18.75 16.66 -17.66
C LEU A 61 18.01 15.31 -17.77
N ALA A 62 18.42 14.45 -18.70
CA ALA A 62 17.85 13.11 -18.85
C ALA A 62 18.10 12.24 -17.60
N ARG A 63 19.27 12.36 -16.96
CA ARG A 63 19.56 11.68 -15.68
C ARG A 63 18.66 12.18 -14.56
N ARG A 64 18.48 13.50 -14.42
CA ARG A 64 17.59 14.11 -13.43
C ARG A 64 16.15 13.67 -13.62
N GLN A 65 15.64 13.73 -14.85
CA GLN A 65 14.27 13.26 -15.16
C GLN A 65 14.07 11.79 -14.79
N LYS A 66 15.06 10.93 -15.07
CA LYS A 66 15.02 9.50 -14.67
C LYS A 66 15.03 9.33 -13.15
N ALA A 67 15.82 10.14 -12.43
CA ALA A 67 15.85 10.12 -10.97
C ALA A 67 14.51 10.60 -10.37
N ASP A 68 13.96 11.70 -10.87
CA ASP A 68 12.67 12.24 -10.45
C ASP A 68 11.53 11.26 -10.70
N ALA A 69 11.54 10.58 -11.85
CA ALA A 69 10.55 9.54 -12.16
C ALA A 69 10.60 8.39 -11.12
N LYS A 70 11.81 7.95 -10.71
CA LYS A 70 11.98 6.93 -9.67
C LYS A 70 11.49 7.42 -8.31
N VAL A 71 11.84 8.64 -7.92
CA VAL A 71 11.38 9.23 -6.65
C VAL A 71 9.86 9.34 -6.62
N ARG A 72 9.23 9.82 -7.70
CA ARG A 72 7.77 9.89 -7.82
C ARG A 72 7.14 8.50 -7.69
N ALA A 73 7.68 7.50 -8.39
CA ALA A 73 7.18 6.13 -8.29
C ALA A 73 7.28 5.55 -6.87
N LEU A 74 8.38 5.83 -6.16
CA LEU A 74 8.55 5.40 -4.76
C LEU A 74 7.58 6.12 -3.82
N LYS A 75 7.40 7.44 -3.98
CA LYS A 75 6.44 8.22 -3.19
C LYS A 75 5.00 7.71 -3.37
N THR A 76 4.58 7.41 -4.59
CA THR A 76 3.25 6.85 -4.85
C THR A 76 3.06 5.49 -4.16
N ARG A 77 4.09 4.64 -4.18
CA ARG A 77 4.05 3.34 -3.46
C ARG A 77 3.97 3.54 -1.95
N GLN A 78 4.74 4.49 -1.41
CA GLN A 78 4.73 4.81 0.00
C GLN A 78 3.34 5.32 0.45
N ALA A 79 2.77 6.27 -0.29
CA ALA A 79 1.42 6.79 -0.01
C ALA A 79 0.37 5.67 -0.01
N LYS A 80 0.47 4.72 -0.96
CA LYS A 80 -0.42 3.54 -0.98
C LYS A 80 -0.26 2.69 0.28
N VAL A 81 0.96 2.43 0.73
CA VAL A 81 1.23 1.65 1.95
C VAL A 81 0.67 2.36 3.19
N GLU A 82 0.84 3.67 3.27
CA GLU A 82 0.33 4.48 4.38
C GLU A 82 -1.20 4.46 4.44
N LEU A 83 -1.88 4.66 3.31
CA LEU A 83 -3.34 4.55 3.24
C LEU A 83 -3.84 3.15 3.61
N GLN A 84 -3.14 2.08 3.19
CA GLN A 84 -3.50 0.72 3.59
C GLN A 84 -3.32 0.50 5.09
N ARG A 85 -2.23 1.00 5.68
CA ARG A 85 -2.00 0.93 7.12
C ARG A 85 -3.04 1.72 7.90
N GLN A 86 -3.40 2.91 7.43
CA GLN A 86 -4.42 3.74 8.04
C GLN A 86 -5.79 3.04 8.00
N LYS A 87 -6.23 2.59 6.82
CA LYS A 87 -7.48 1.83 6.68
C LYS A 87 -7.51 0.58 7.55
N ARG A 88 -6.38 -0.14 7.63
CA ARG A 88 -6.27 -1.33 8.50
C ARG A 88 -6.37 -0.95 9.99
N ARG A 89 -5.73 0.14 10.41
CA ARG A 89 -5.78 0.64 11.78
C ARG A 89 -7.21 1.05 12.15
N GLU A 90 -7.85 1.85 11.30
CA GLU A 90 -9.24 2.31 11.49
C GLU A 90 -10.20 1.12 11.55
N ALA A 91 -10.06 0.15 10.64
CA ALA A 91 -10.89 -1.05 10.63
C ALA A 91 -10.71 -1.90 11.90
N LEU A 92 -9.47 -2.11 12.37
CA LEU A 92 -9.20 -2.88 13.59
C LEU A 92 -9.75 -2.19 14.84
N ILE A 93 -9.61 -0.87 14.93
CA ILE A 93 -10.19 -0.09 16.03
C ILE A 93 -11.71 -0.19 16.00
N GLY A 94 -12.33 0.00 14.83
CA GLY A 94 -13.78 -0.15 14.68
C GLY A 94 -14.26 -1.54 15.11
N GLN A 95 -13.61 -2.60 14.64
CA GLN A 95 -13.92 -3.98 15.03
C GLN A 95 -13.81 -4.20 16.55
N LEU A 96 -12.76 -3.66 17.19
CA LEU A 96 -12.57 -3.78 18.63
C LEU A 96 -13.66 -3.06 19.42
N VAL A 97 -13.99 -1.82 19.02
CA VAL A 97 -15.04 -1.03 19.69
C VAL A 97 -16.39 -1.72 19.55
N LEU A 98 -16.72 -2.23 18.36
CA LEU A 98 -17.96 -2.99 18.13
C LEU A 98 -18.00 -4.25 19.01
N ALA A 99 -16.94 -5.05 19.01
CA ALA A 99 -16.86 -6.26 19.83
C ALA A 99 -17.04 -5.95 21.32
N ARG A 100 -16.34 -4.93 21.84
CA ARG A 100 -16.44 -4.51 23.24
C ARG A 100 -17.82 -3.96 23.58
N SER A 101 -18.45 -3.26 22.63
CA SER A 101 -19.79 -2.72 22.82
C SER A 101 -20.87 -3.82 22.85
N ALA A 102 -20.64 -4.99 22.26
CA ALA A 102 -21.57 -6.11 22.28
C ALA A 102 -21.54 -6.92 23.58
N GLU A 103 -20.50 -6.75 24.40
CA GLU A 103 -20.37 -7.45 25.68
C GLU A 103 -21.43 -7.01 26.71
N ASN A 104 -21.61 -7.85 27.73
CA ASN A 104 -22.49 -7.58 28.86
C ASN A 104 -21.68 -7.08 30.05
N GLY A 105 -21.95 -5.86 30.50
CA GLY A 105 -21.31 -5.29 31.68
C GLY A 105 -21.45 -3.77 31.76
N ARG A 106 -21.12 -3.20 32.92
CA ARG A 106 -21.15 -1.73 33.12
C ARG A 106 -20.22 -1.00 32.14
N GLY A 107 -19.04 -1.55 31.86
CA GLY A 107 -18.10 -0.99 30.89
C GLY A 107 -18.66 -0.90 29.47
N ALA A 108 -19.30 -1.98 28.98
CA ALA A 108 -19.92 -2.00 27.66
C ALA A 108 -21.12 -1.04 27.57
N LYS A 109 -21.95 -0.96 28.63
CA LYS A 109 -23.06 0.01 28.71
C LYS A 109 -22.57 1.47 28.66
N ASN A 110 -21.52 1.79 29.42
CA ASN A 110 -20.92 3.12 29.42
C ASN A 110 -20.33 3.47 28.04
N LEU A 111 -19.65 2.50 27.41
CA LEU A 111 -19.11 2.67 26.06
C LEU A 111 -20.20 2.92 25.03
N ARG A 112 -21.29 2.14 25.02
CA ARG A 112 -22.44 2.36 24.13
C ARG A 112 -23.07 3.74 24.34
N SER A 113 -23.24 4.16 25.59
CA SER A 113 -23.80 5.47 25.93
C SER A 113 -22.90 6.63 25.48
N TRP A 114 -21.59 6.47 25.63
CA TRP A 114 -20.62 7.44 25.12
C TRP A 114 -20.62 7.47 23.58
N LEU A 115 -20.61 6.30 22.94
CA LEU A 115 -20.60 6.17 21.49
C LEU A 115 -21.85 6.79 20.86
N ALA A 116 -23.02 6.59 21.44
CA ALA A 116 -24.28 7.20 21.00
C ALA A 116 -24.20 8.74 20.93
N ARG A 117 -23.64 9.37 21.99
CA ARG A 117 -23.48 10.83 22.07
C ARG A 117 -22.46 11.38 21.08
N GLU A 118 -21.37 10.66 20.87
CA GLU A 118 -20.30 11.10 19.98
C GLU A 118 -20.66 10.87 18.50
N LEU A 119 -21.27 9.72 18.18
CA LEU A 119 -21.74 9.41 16.83
C LEU A 119 -22.81 10.40 16.36
N ASP A 120 -23.74 10.79 17.22
CA ASP A 120 -24.78 11.78 16.84
C ASP A 120 -24.18 13.13 16.42
N ARG A 121 -23.04 13.52 17.04
CA ARG A 121 -22.28 14.73 16.68
C ARG A 121 -21.42 14.55 15.44
N TYR A 122 -20.88 13.35 15.23
CA TYR A 122 -19.93 13.07 14.15
C TYR A 122 -20.62 12.77 12.81
N LEU A 123 -21.78 12.10 12.84
CA LEU A 123 -22.50 11.67 11.65
C LEU A 123 -23.23 12.85 11.01
N THR A 124 -22.72 13.30 9.87
CA THR A 124 -23.32 14.41 9.10
C THR A 124 -24.24 13.92 7.97
N ARG A 125 -24.15 12.64 7.58
CA ARG A 125 -24.91 12.06 6.48
C ARG A 125 -26.00 11.12 6.98
N ASP A 126 -27.20 11.23 6.41
CA ASP A 126 -28.34 10.38 6.78
C ASP A 126 -28.07 8.89 6.50
N THR A 127 -27.36 8.58 5.41
CA THR A 127 -26.97 7.20 5.09
C THR A 127 -26.12 6.57 6.18
N ASP A 128 -25.18 7.32 6.75
CA ASP A 128 -24.30 6.82 7.81
C ASP A 128 -25.06 6.70 9.15
N ARG A 129 -26.06 7.56 9.38
CA ARG A 129 -26.98 7.45 10.53
C ARG A 129 -27.80 6.16 10.48
N VAL A 130 -28.30 5.77 9.30
CA VAL A 130 -29.03 4.50 9.12
C VAL A 130 -28.14 3.29 9.44
N LEU A 131 -26.87 3.31 9.02
CA LEU A 131 -25.92 2.23 9.32
C LEU A 131 -25.61 2.08 10.82
N MET A 132 -25.77 3.15 11.60
CA MET A 132 -25.45 3.18 13.04
C MET A 132 -26.69 3.26 13.93
N ALA A 133 -27.88 2.98 13.39
CA ALA A 133 -29.16 3.12 14.10
C ALA A 133 -29.24 2.27 15.39
N GLU A 134 -28.51 1.15 15.47
CA GLU A 134 -28.42 0.33 16.69
C GLU A 134 -27.78 1.08 17.89
N PHE A 135 -26.91 2.05 17.62
CA PHE A 135 -26.19 2.80 18.64
C PHE A 135 -26.78 4.17 18.93
N LEU A 136 -27.55 4.73 18.00
CA LEU A 136 -28.17 6.04 18.17
C LEU A 136 -29.43 5.91 19.03
N PRO A 137 -29.73 6.90 19.90
CA PRO A 137 -31.05 6.97 20.50
C PRO A 137 -32.11 7.04 19.38
N PRO A 138 -33.33 6.52 19.59
CA PRO A 138 -34.38 6.64 18.60
C PRO A 138 -34.55 8.12 18.27
N VAL A 139 -34.16 8.49 17.04
CA VAL A 139 -34.41 9.83 16.51
C VAL A 139 -35.92 9.99 16.57
N SER A 140 -36.41 10.93 17.38
CA SER A 140 -37.77 11.41 17.21
C SER A 140 -37.81 11.95 15.78
N ALA A 141 -38.49 11.23 14.90
CA ALA A 141 -38.67 11.64 13.52
C ALA A 141 -39.08 13.13 13.52
N PRO A 142 -38.45 13.99 12.72
CA PRO A 142 -39.00 15.32 12.50
C PRO A 142 -40.47 15.13 12.04
N PRO A 143 -41.41 15.97 12.50
CA PRO A 143 -42.78 15.87 12.05
C PRO A 143 -42.77 15.93 10.52
N ALA A 144 -43.43 14.95 9.90
CA ALA A 144 -43.67 14.90 8.47
C ALA A 144 -44.51 16.12 8.06
N ALA A 145 -43.86 17.27 7.90
CA ALA A 145 -44.42 18.44 7.27
C ALA A 145 -44.19 18.29 5.77
N ASP A 146 -45.31 18.16 5.07
CA ASP A 146 -45.54 18.72 3.75
C ASP A 146 -44.80 18.09 2.56
N ILE A 147 -45.11 16.82 2.28
CA ILE A 147 -45.04 16.29 0.90
C ILE A 147 -46.42 15.90 0.34
N ALA A 148 -47.50 16.23 1.05
CA ALA A 148 -48.89 16.00 0.63
C ALA A 148 -49.55 17.34 0.23
N GLY A 149 -49.08 17.95 -0.87
CA GLY A 149 -49.60 19.26 -1.30
C GLY A 149 -49.24 19.66 -2.72
N ALA A 150 -49.07 18.72 -3.64
CA ALA A 150 -48.89 19.03 -5.06
C ALA A 150 -49.50 17.93 -5.95
N ALA A 151 -50.82 17.77 -5.88
CA ALA A 151 -51.59 16.96 -6.83
C ALA A 151 -52.75 17.79 -7.39
N THR A 152 -52.46 18.42 -8.53
CA THR A 152 -53.34 18.60 -9.71
C THR A 152 -54.81 18.99 -9.47
N LYS A 153 -55.11 20.27 -9.73
CA LYS A 153 -56.44 20.74 -10.13
C LYS A 153 -56.73 20.24 -11.57
N PRO A 154 -57.84 19.55 -11.85
CA PRO A 154 -58.22 19.20 -13.22
C PRO A 154 -58.89 20.41 -13.88
N THR A 155 -58.31 20.89 -14.97
CA THR A 155 -58.95 21.86 -15.87
C THR A 155 -59.91 21.10 -16.78
N GLY A 156 -61.20 21.23 -16.50
CA GLY A 156 -62.30 20.75 -17.34
C GLY A 156 -62.81 21.86 -18.26
N ARG A 157 -62.81 21.54 -19.55
CA ARG A 157 -63.58 22.02 -20.70
C ARG A 157 -64.54 23.21 -20.54
#